data_AF-A0A1F3SG42-F1
#
_entry.id   AF-A0A1F3SG42-F1
#
_cell.length_a   1.000
_cell.length_b   1.000
_cell.length_c   1.000
_cell.angle_alpha   90.00
_cell.angle_beta   90.00
_cell.angle_gamma   90.00
#
_symmetry.space_group_name_H-M   'P 1'
#
loop_
_entity.id
_entity.type
_entity.pdbx_description
1 polymer ?
#
loop_
_entity_poly.entity_id
_entity_poly.type
_entity_poly.pdbx_seq_one_letter_code
_entity_poly.pdbx_strand_id
1 'polypeptide(L)'
;MKALLLSLITTLILGQANALETDQYLAWGKDLIDSSADLNAYYNQNFERAVARINAAPHLVNKSCEDVTIDVLQEYHAFWWGERIENWILDNANIQKIPEYNGISRMDAIAQSIYRDVFKFRAKILGNNIRIGEVNLGIDKMGHFSSVGLSYYERMLAASKEMHVTPAKILEYLNKLGEAPIEFPIHDPRLNAVNKAISWGIKMEKWMWGHAVSDTFSYADLEANYQGLLLALNFCGGTNPYMKKEGGIFVVNKNRLIDLREYISPLFDETYNPSHYQKKIYRTIKPYLRDYCDLRESDEVKSLFANYDKLMIKSGHSYSRQYLEFLRTTKKSPSSKKYYLHDPARARQTMNFVCIEQ
;
A
#
# COMPACT_ATOMS: atom_id res chain seq x y z
N MET A 1 -12.74 -33.35 -32.27
CA MET A 1 -11.55 -32.48 -32.03
C MET A 1 -11.86 -31.04 -31.59
N LYS A 2 -13.06 -30.47 -31.79
CA LYS A 2 -13.39 -29.11 -31.31
C LYS A 2 -13.88 -29.01 -29.85
N ALA A 3 -14.23 -30.14 -29.22
CA ALA A 3 -14.71 -30.18 -27.82
C ALA A 3 -13.60 -30.32 -26.77
N LEU A 4 -12.36 -30.67 -27.18
CA LEU A 4 -11.22 -30.85 -26.27
C LEU A 4 -10.38 -29.58 -26.08
N LEU A 5 -10.53 -28.58 -26.95
CA LEU A 5 -9.80 -27.31 -26.83
C LEU A 5 -10.48 -26.31 -25.88
N LEU A 6 -11.78 -26.49 -25.59
CA LEU A 6 -12.53 -25.60 -24.69
C LEU A 6 -12.36 -25.95 -23.20
N SER A 7 -11.85 -27.14 -22.90
CA SER A 7 -11.59 -27.64 -21.54
C SER A 7 -10.19 -27.23 -21.03
N LEU A 8 -9.24 -26.98 -21.94
CA LEU A 8 -7.89 -26.56 -21.56
C LEU A 8 -7.75 -25.04 -21.29
N ILE A 9 -8.74 -24.24 -21.70
CA ILE A 9 -8.75 -22.78 -21.46
C ILE A 9 -9.52 -22.44 -20.16
N THR A 10 -10.40 -23.31 -19.68
CA THR A 10 -11.09 -23.14 -18.39
C THR A 10 -10.29 -23.60 -17.18
N THR A 11 -9.26 -24.42 -17.37
CA THR A 11 -8.38 -24.91 -16.29
C THR A 11 -7.16 -24.03 -16.02
N LEU A 12 -6.94 -22.97 -16.82
CA LEU A 12 -5.85 -22.00 -16.63
C LEU A 12 -6.29 -20.70 -15.91
N ILE A 13 -7.51 -20.66 -15.35
CA ILE A 13 -8.06 -19.49 -14.62
C ILE A 13 -8.13 -19.75 -13.09
N LEU A 14 -7.65 -20.91 -12.61
CA LEU A 14 -7.53 -21.19 -11.17
C LEU A 14 -6.11 -20.92 -10.63
N GLY A 15 -5.40 -19.93 -11.19
CA GLY A 15 -4.40 -19.23 -10.41
C GLY A 15 -5.15 -18.59 -9.25
N GLN A 16 -5.00 -19.15 -8.05
CA GLN A 16 -5.61 -18.58 -6.86
C GLN A 16 -5.07 -17.17 -6.71
N ALA A 17 -5.86 -16.18 -7.13
CA ALA A 17 -5.66 -14.79 -6.79
C ALA A 17 -5.89 -14.64 -5.28
N ASN A 18 -4.89 -15.06 -4.53
CA ASN A 18 -4.78 -14.91 -3.09
C ASN A 18 -4.34 -13.48 -2.82
N ALA A 19 -5.19 -12.51 -3.16
CA ALA A 19 -5.11 -11.21 -2.52
C ALA A 19 -5.44 -11.46 -1.04
N LEU A 20 -4.41 -11.44 -0.20
CA LEU A 20 -4.47 -11.73 1.21
C LEU A 20 -4.91 -10.46 1.95
N GLU A 21 -6.21 -10.28 2.18
CA GLU A 21 -6.61 -9.27 3.17
C GLU A 21 -5.98 -9.64 4.51
N THR A 22 -5.27 -8.69 5.12
CA THR A 22 -4.67 -8.90 6.43
C THR A 22 -5.63 -8.44 7.53
N ASP A 23 -5.74 -9.24 8.60
CA ASP A 23 -6.38 -8.79 9.84
C ASP A 23 -5.31 -8.23 10.78
N GLN A 24 -5.24 -6.90 10.88
CA GLN A 24 -4.22 -6.22 11.67
C GLN A 24 -4.53 -6.18 13.17
N TYR A 25 -5.77 -6.49 13.57
CA TYR A 25 -6.12 -6.61 14.99
C TYR A 25 -5.43 -7.79 15.65
N LEU A 26 -5.10 -8.84 14.89
CA LEU A 26 -4.35 -10.01 15.37
C LEU A 26 -2.93 -9.66 15.88
N ALA A 27 -2.37 -8.52 15.46
CA ALA A 27 -1.05 -8.06 15.89
C ALA A 27 -1.10 -7.23 17.19
N TRP A 28 -2.26 -6.83 17.68
CA TRP A 28 -2.35 -6.07 18.94
C TRP A 28 -1.91 -6.92 20.13
N GLY A 29 -1.16 -6.30 21.05
CA GLY A 29 -0.61 -6.97 22.23
C GLY A 29 0.45 -8.03 21.90
N LYS A 30 0.99 -8.03 20.68
CA LYS A 30 2.07 -8.92 20.25
C LYS A 30 3.33 -8.13 19.93
N ASP A 31 4.46 -8.67 20.37
CA ASP A 31 5.77 -8.13 20.01
C ASP A 31 6.16 -8.63 18.61
N LEU A 32 5.99 -7.77 17.61
CA LEU A 32 6.58 -7.94 16.28
C LEU A 32 8.00 -7.41 16.26
N ILE A 33 8.95 -8.11 15.68
CA ILE A 33 10.33 -7.67 15.47
C ILE A 33 10.41 -6.76 14.23
N ASP A 34 11.25 -5.73 14.30
CA ASP A 34 11.45 -4.81 13.17
C ASP A 34 12.16 -5.55 12.02
N SER A 35 11.48 -5.62 10.87
CA SER A 35 11.92 -6.30 9.65
C SER A 35 12.62 -5.35 8.65
N SER A 36 12.85 -4.09 9.03
CA SER A 36 13.45 -3.08 8.14
C SER A 36 14.80 -3.50 7.58
N ALA A 37 15.64 -4.17 8.37
CA ALA A 37 16.97 -4.57 7.93
C ALA A 37 16.91 -5.55 6.75
N ASP A 38 16.14 -6.64 6.88
CA ASP A 38 15.96 -7.65 5.84
C ASP A 38 15.28 -7.07 4.60
N LEU A 39 14.25 -6.25 4.78
CA LEU A 39 13.52 -5.64 3.67
C LEU A 39 14.36 -4.58 2.95
N ASN A 40 15.08 -3.71 3.66
CA ASN A 40 16.00 -2.76 3.04
C ASN A 40 17.09 -3.48 2.25
N ALA A 41 17.62 -4.59 2.79
CA ALA A 41 18.59 -5.42 2.06
C ALA A 41 17.97 -5.99 0.77
N TYR A 42 16.75 -6.52 0.83
CA TYR A 42 16.04 -7.02 -0.34
C TYR A 42 15.85 -5.94 -1.42
N TYR A 43 15.38 -4.74 -1.05
CA TYR A 43 15.20 -3.66 -2.03
C TYR A 43 16.52 -3.21 -2.64
N ASN A 44 17.54 -2.92 -1.83
CA ASN A 44 18.82 -2.44 -2.35
C ASN A 44 19.51 -3.49 -3.25
N GLN A 45 19.45 -4.79 -2.90
CA GLN A 45 20.04 -5.84 -3.73
C GLN A 45 19.35 -5.99 -5.09
N ASN A 46 18.01 -5.94 -5.13
CA ASN A 46 17.28 -6.03 -6.39
C ASN A 46 17.46 -4.77 -7.23
N PHE A 47 17.52 -3.59 -6.61
CA PHE A 47 17.84 -2.33 -7.28
C PHE A 47 19.22 -2.37 -7.94
N GLU A 48 20.26 -2.75 -7.20
CA GLU A 48 21.62 -2.84 -7.75
C GLU A 48 21.69 -3.85 -8.89
N ARG A 49 21.01 -4.99 -8.76
CA ARG A 49 20.90 -6.01 -9.81
C ARG A 49 20.22 -5.48 -11.07
N ALA A 50 19.13 -4.73 -10.92
CA ALA A 50 18.42 -4.13 -12.05
C ALA A 50 19.31 -3.13 -12.80
N VAL A 51 19.98 -2.22 -12.09
CA VAL A 51 20.88 -1.24 -12.72
C VAL A 51 22.04 -1.92 -13.42
N ALA A 52 22.64 -2.96 -12.81
CA ALA A 52 23.69 -3.75 -13.45
C ALA A 52 23.20 -4.42 -14.75
N ARG A 53 22.02 -5.03 -14.73
CA ARG A 53 21.37 -5.64 -15.91
C ARG A 53 21.12 -4.62 -17.03
N ILE A 54 20.65 -3.43 -16.68
CA ILE A 54 20.38 -2.34 -17.63
C ILE A 54 21.68 -1.85 -18.27
N ASN A 55 22.73 -1.64 -17.48
CA ASN A 55 24.02 -1.20 -17.98
C ASN A 55 24.72 -2.24 -18.89
N ALA A 56 24.43 -3.53 -18.70
CA ALA A 56 24.95 -4.60 -19.55
C ALA A 56 24.26 -4.70 -20.92
N ALA A 57 23.15 -3.97 -21.14
CA ALA A 57 22.34 -4.04 -22.34
C ALA A 57 22.34 -2.70 -23.11
N PRO A 58 23.08 -2.57 -24.23
CA PRO A 58 23.25 -1.28 -24.93
C PRO A 58 21.95 -0.56 -25.31
N HIS A 59 20.89 -1.31 -25.62
CA HIS A 59 19.58 -0.76 -25.98
C HIS A 59 18.80 -0.21 -24.77
N LEU A 60 19.08 -0.69 -23.55
CA LEU A 60 18.43 -0.22 -22.32
C LEU A 60 19.12 1.03 -21.75
N VAL A 61 20.43 1.17 -21.95
CA VAL A 61 21.21 2.32 -21.47
C VAL A 61 20.76 3.64 -22.08
N ASN A 62 20.16 3.62 -23.27
CA ASN A 62 19.64 4.83 -23.94
C ASN A 62 18.28 5.31 -23.42
N LYS A 63 17.63 4.55 -22.52
CA LYS A 63 16.36 4.93 -21.91
C LYS A 63 16.47 6.21 -21.07
N SER A 64 15.32 6.87 -20.87
CA SER A 64 15.19 7.95 -19.89
C SER A 64 15.35 7.41 -18.47
N CYS A 65 15.62 8.29 -17.50
CA CYS A 65 15.70 7.85 -16.10
C CYS A 65 14.34 7.32 -15.63
N GLU A 66 13.25 7.93 -16.09
CA GLU A 66 11.89 7.51 -15.78
C GLU A 66 11.58 6.10 -16.28
N ASP A 67 12.01 5.75 -17.48
CA ASP A 67 11.84 4.40 -18.04
C ASP A 67 12.72 3.37 -17.31
N VAL A 68 13.93 3.76 -16.88
CA VAL A 68 14.79 2.89 -16.05
C VAL A 68 14.20 2.68 -14.66
N THR A 69 13.55 3.69 -14.07
CA THR A 69 12.79 3.52 -12.82
C THR A 69 11.70 2.47 -12.98
N ILE A 70 10.98 2.44 -14.11
CA ILE A 70 9.98 1.40 -14.39
C ILE A 70 10.67 0.02 -14.43
N ASP A 71 11.77 -0.13 -15.18
CA ASP A 71 12.51 -1.39 -15.27
C ASP A 71 13.04 -1.87 -13.90
N VAL A 72 13.48 -0.95 -13.04
CA VAL A 72 13.93 -1.24 -11.66
C VAL A 72 12.75 -1.71 -10.81
N LEU A 73 11.64 -0.98 -10.82
CA LEU A 73 10.47 -1.31 -10.01
C LEU A 73 9.81 -2.62 -10.44
N GLN A 74 9.97 -3.02 -11.70
CA GLN A 74 9.56 -4.33 -12.19
C GLN A 74 10.26 -5.50 -11.48
N GLU A 75 11.42 -5.30 -10.83
CA GLU A 75 12.03 -6.35 -10.01
C GLU A 75 11.20 -6.71 -8.78
N TYR A 76 10.36 -5.80 -8.30
CA TYR A 76 9.47 -6.04 -7.16
C TYR A 76 8.08 -6.49 -7.60
N HIS A 77 7.78 -6.33 -8.90
CA HIS A 77 6.50 -6.65 -9.51
C HIS A 77 6.43 -8.12 -9.93
N ALA A 78 5.26 -8.73 -9.78
CA ALA A 78 4.93 -10.02 -10.41
C ALA A 78 3.88 -9.78 -11.52
N PHE A 79 4.02 -10.49 -12.65
CA PHE A 79 3.15 -10.37 -13.84
C PHE A 79 1.65 -10.50 -13.52
N TRP A 80 1.32 -11.14 -12.38
CA TRP A 80 0.05 -11.05 -11.68
C TRP A 80 0.33 -10.71 -10.20
N TRP A 81 -0.31 -9.65 -9.68
CA TRP A 81 -0.49 -9.23 -8.27
C TRP A 81 0.59 -9.61 -7.24
N GLY A 82 1.20 -8.64 -6.53
CA GLY A 82 1.73 -8.75 -5.14
C GLY A 82 2.82 -9.79 -4.81
N GLU A 83 3.05 -10.81 -5.62
CA GLU A 83 3.59 -12.07 -5.15
C GLU A 83 5.10 -12.05 -4.93
N ARG A 84 5.91 -11.28 -5.68
CA ARG A 84 7.36 -11.44 -5.56
C ARG A 84 7.89 -10.98 -4.20
N ILE A 85 7.45 -9.80 -3.73
CA ILE A 85 7.81 -9.30 -2.41
C ILE A 85 7.06 -10.04 -1.29
N GLU A 86 5.75 -10.27 -1.46
CA GLU A 86 4.93 -10.95 -0.44
C GLU A 86 5.39 -12.40 -0.23
N ASN A 87 5.62 -13.16 -1.31
CA ASN A 87 6.14 -14.53 -1.22
C ASN A 87 7.55 -14.53 -0.62
N TRP A 88 8.41 -13.58 -1.00
CA TRP A 88 9.72 -13.47 -0.37
C TRP A 88 9.62 -13.21 1.13
N ILE A 89 8.69 -12.36 1.58
CA ILE A 89 8.43 -12.13 3.02
C ILE A 89 7.94 -13.41 3.70
N LEU A 90 7.01 -14.13 3.07
CA LEU A 90 6.45 -15.37 3.60
C LEU A 90 7.54 -16.46 3.75
N ASP A 91 8.40 -16.59 2.76
CA ASP A 91 9.49 -17.59 2.72
C ASP A 91 10.69 -17.21 3.60
N ASN A 92 10.85 -15.94 3.96
CA ASN A 92 11.99 -15.47 4.74
C ASN A 92 11.82 -15.77 6.24
N ALA A 93 12.57 -16.72 6.78
CA ALA A 93 12.53 -17.12 8.18
C ALA A 93 12.99 -16.02 9.18
N ASN A 94 13.74 -15.02 8.73
CA ASN A 94 14.19 -13.91 9.59
C ASN A 94 13.07 -12.89 9.88
N ILE A 95 12.04 -12.85 9.02
CA ILE A 95 10.93 -11.92 9.19
C ILE A 95 9.87 -12.56 10.10
N GLN A 96 9.69 -12.00 11.29
CA GLN A 96 8.59 -12.40 12.17
C GLN A 96 7.26 -11.97 11.55
N LYS A 97 6.29 -12.89 11.58
CA LYS A 97 4.99 -12.76 10.90
C LYS A 97 3.87 -13.12 11.87
N ILE A 98 2.83 -12.31 11.96
CA ILE A 98 1.66 -12.61 12.80
C ILE A 98 0.39 -12.73 11.95
N PRO A 99 -0.38 -13.82 12.04
CA PRO A 99 -0.20 -14.95 12.95
C PRO A 99 1.02 -15.81 12.59
N GLU A 100 1.75 -16.29 13.60
CA GLU A 100 2.74 -17.34 13.41
C GLU A 100 1.99 -18.67 13.26
N TYR A 101 2.15 -19.36 12.13
CA TYR A 101 1.53 -20.67 11.91
C TYR A 101 2.32 -21.82 12.59
N ASN A 102 3.22 -21.49 13.52
CA ASN A 102 4.03 -22.44 14.28
C ASN A 102 3.17 -23.20 15.30
N GLY A 103 2.52 -24.28 14.87
CA GLY A 103 1.73 -25.17 15.72
C GLY A 103 0.25 -24.78 15.90
N ILE A 104 -0.17 -23.66 15.32
CA ILE A 104 -1.58 -23.23 15.22
C ILE A 104 -2.01 -23.47 13.77
N SER A 105 -3.13 -24.17 13.56
CA SER A 105 -3.60 -24.41 12.19
C SER A 105 -4.08 -23.09 11.57
N ARG A 106 -4.03 -22.99 10.24
CA ARG A 106 -4.60 -21.84 9.51
C ARG A 106 -6.05 -21.56 9.88
N MET A 107 -6.83 -22.60 10.16
CA MET A 107 -8.23 -22.46 10.57
C MET A 107 -8.36 -21.82 11.96
N ASP A 108 -7.42 -22.09 12.86
CA ASP A 108 -7.40 -21.50 14.20
C ASP A 108 -6.99 -20.02 14.16
N ALA A 109 -6.11 -19.63 13.22
CA ALA A 109 -5.80 -18.23 12.95
C ALA A 109 -7.02 -17.47 12.39
N ILE A 110 -7.73 -18.07 11.42
CA ILE A 110 -8.98 -17.50 10.88
C ILE A 110 -10.04 -17.40 11.98
N ALA A 111 -10.14 -18.36 12.89
CA ALA A 111 -11.10 -18.34 13.99
C ALA A 111 -10.88 -17.16 14.97
N GLN A 112 -9.67 -16.63 15.07
CA GLN A 112 -9.35 -15.46 15.90
C GLN A 112 -9.62 -14.13 15.18
N SER A 113 -9.75 -14.15 13.86
CA SER A 113 -9.90 -12.95 13.05
C SER A 113 -11.29 -12.31 13.18
N ILE A 114 -11.36 -10.99 13.01
CA ILE A 114 -12.62 -10.25 12.85
C ILE A 114 -13.38 -10.68 11.59
N TYR A 115 -12.68 -11.29 10.63
CA TYR A 115 -13.24 -11.79 9.38
C TYR A 115 -13.72 -13.24 9.47
N ARG A 116 -13.69 -13.87 10.66
CA ARG A 116 -13.96 -15.30 10.86
C ARG A 116 -15.27 -15.80 10.29
N ASP A 117 -16.30 -14.96 10.14
CA ASP A 117 -17.61 -15.36 9.56
C ASP A 117 -17.91 -14.72 8.20
N VAL A 118 -16.96 -14.00 7.64
CA VAL A 118 -17.11 -13.48 6.30
C VAL A 118 -16.74 -14.58 5.32
N PHE A 119 -17.75 -15.17 4.67
CA PHE A 119 -17.59 -16.32 3.77
C PHE A 119 -16.45 -16.16 2.74
N LYS A 120 -16.29 -14.96 2.17
CA LYS A 120 -15.24 -14.64 1.19
C LYS A 120 -13.82 -14.72 1.79
N PHE A 121 -13.66 -14.43 3.08
CA PHE A 121 -12.38 -14.48 3.79
C PHE A 121 -12.12 -15.86 4.42
N ARG A 122 -13.15 -16.61 4.82
CA ARG A 122 -13.02 -18.02 5.25
C ARG A 122 -12.38 -18.89 4.16
N ALA A 123 -12.68 -18.62 2.89
CA ALA A 123 -12.14 -19.37 1.76
C ALA A 123 -10.75 -18.89 1.31
N LYS A 124 -10.26 -17.76 1.83
CA LYS A 124 -8.98 -17.14 1.47
C LYS A 124 -7.98 -17.26 2.61
N ILE A 125 -6.69 -17.10 2.30
CA ILE A 125 -5.65 -17.02 3.34
C ILE A 125 -5.74 -15.59 3.91
N LEU A 126 -5.72 -15.44 5.23
CA LEU A 126 -5.51 -14.13 5.84
C LEU A 126 -4.03 -13.77 5.72
N GLY A 127 -3.74 -12.54 5.32
CA GLY A 127 -2.38 -12.04 5.25
C GLY A 127 -1.70 -12.03 6.61
N ASN A 128 -0.37 -11.99 6.59
CA ASN A 128 0.43 -11.82 7.79
C ASN A 128 0.69 -10.34 8.07
N ASN A 129 0.87 -10.02 9.33
CA ASN A 129 1.34 -8.75 9.83
C ASN A 129 2.84 -8.83 10.06
N ILE A 130 3.53 -7.75 9.73
CA ILE A 130 4.95 -7.52 10.01
C ILE A 130 5.13 -6.13 10.61
N ARG A 131 6.33 -5.85 11.13
CA ARG A 131 6.72 -4.50 11.57
C ARG A 131 7.87 -3.98 10.73
N ILE A 132 7.77 -2.74 10.28
CA ILE A 132 8.85 -1.99 9.62
C ILE A 132 9.05 -0.68 10.39
N GLY A 133 10.20 -0.55 11.01
CA GLY A 133 10.53 0.51 11.95
C GLY A 133 9.60 0.43 13.15
N GLU A 134 8.83 1.50 13.35
CA GLU A 134 7.86 1.62 14.43
C GLU A 134 6.42 1.26 13.99
N VAL A 135 6.20 0.89 12.72
CA VAL A 135 4.86 0.71 12.14
C VAL A 135 4.56 -0.77 11.88
N ASN A 136 3.39 -1.21 12.35
CA ASN A 136 2.80 -2.50 12.02
C ASN A 136 1.95 -2.39 10.75
N LEU A 137 2.07 -3.37 9.86
CA LEU A 137 1.35 -3.39 8.59
C LEU A 137 1.06 -4.83 8.15
N GLY A 138 0.00 -5.00 7.36
CA GLY A 138 -0.21 -6.22 6.60
C GLY A 138 0.77 -6.35 5.43
N ILE A 139 1.20 -7.57 5.13
CA ILE A 139 2.14 -7.82 4.02
C ILE A 139 1.57 -7.45 2.66
N ASP A 140 0.24 -7.48 2.50
CA ASP A 140 -0.46 -7.04 1.29
C ASP A 140 -0.16 -5.57 0.95
N LYS A 141 0.09 -4.74 1.98
CA LYS A 141 0.50 -3.35 1.78
C LYS A 141 1.86 -3.25 1.06
N MET A 142 2.72 -4.27 1.15
CA MET A 142 3.99 -4.30 0.40
C MET A 142 3.79 -4.58 -1.09
N GLY A 143 2.79 -5.39 -1.45
CA GLY A 143 2.37 -5.57 -2.85
C GLY A 143 1.77 -4.30 -3.42
N HIS A 144 0.92 -3.61 -2.65
CA HIS A 144 0.39 -2.29 -2.98
C HIS A 144 1.50 -1.25 -3.17
N PHE A 145 2.42 -1.15 -2.21
CA PHE A 145 3.58 -0.28 -2.26
C PHE A 145 4.45 -0.51 -3.50
N SER A 146 4.74 -1.77 -3.83
CA SER A 146 5.66 -2.08 -4.93
C SER A 146 4.97 -2.07 -6.31
N SER A 147 3.94 -2.91 -6.45
CA SER A 147 3.32 -3.21 -7.75
C SER A 147 2.30 -2.15 -8.14
N VAL A 148 1.40 -1.81 -7.22
CA VAL A 148 0.38 -0.79 -7.48
C VAL A 148 0.99 0.62 -7.41
N GLY A 149 2.04 0.82 -6.61
CA GLY A 149 2.88 2.00 -6.62
C GLY A 149 3.55 2.24 -7.97
N LEU A 150 4.08 1.20 -8.62
CA LEU A 150 4.53 1.29 -10.02
C LEU A 150 3.39 1.69 -10.95
N SER A 151 2.20 1.08 -10.81
CA SER A 151 1.03 1.45 -11.60
C SER A 151 0.59 2.92 -11.40
N TYR A 152 0.76 3.47 -10.19
CA TYR A 152 0.55 4.88 -9.90
C TYR A 152 1.59 5.75 -10.60
N TYR A 153 2.85 5.35 -10.56
CA TYR A 153 3.94 6.06 -11.23
C TYR A 153 3.74 6.14 -12.75
N GLU A 154 3.44 5.02 -13.42
CA GLU A 154 3.17 4.99 -14.87
C GLU A 154 2.03 5.94 -15.27
N ARG A 155 0.96 5.96 -14.47
CA ARG A 155 -0.20 6.84 -14.70
C ARG A 155 0.11 8.29 -14.45
N MET A 156 0.88 8.58 -13.40
CA MET A 156 1.37 9.92 -13.11
C MET A 156 2.26 10.41 -14.25
N LEU A 157 3.17 9.59 -14.77
CA LEU A 157 4.01 9.94 -15.93
C LEU A 157 3.18 10.21 -17.20
N ALA A 158 2.17 9.38 -17.49
CA ALA A 158 1.29 9.61 -18.62
C ALA A 158 0.55 10.96 -18.49
N ALA A 159 -0.01 11.23 -17.30
CA ALA A 159 -0.67 12.49 -17.01
C ALA A 159 0.27 13.70 -17.02
N SER A 160 1.51 13.55 -16.53
CA SER A 160 2.47 14.65 -16.47
C SER A 160 2.91 15.09 -17.87
N LYS A 161 2.99 14.15 -18.83
CA LYS A 161 3.22 14.43 -20.25
C LYS A 161 2.10 15.27 -20.86
N GLU A 162 0.84 14.90 -20.61
CA GLU A 162 -0.34 15.68 -21.04
C GLU A 162 -0.36 17.10 -20.45
N MET A 163 0.16 17.24 -19.22
CA MET A 163 0.16 18.49 -18.47
C MET A 163 1.44 19.32 -18.65
N HIS A 164 2.41 18.83 -19.43
CA HIS A 164 3.72 19.45 -19.64
C HIS A 164 4.48 19.75 -18.33
N VAL A 165 4.42 18.83 -17.36
CA VAL A 165 5.14 18.92 -16.08
C VAL A 165 6.13 17.75 -15.94
N THR A 166 7.33 18.03 -15.45
CA THR A 166 8.35 17.00 -15.21
C THR A 166 8.14 16.31 -13.85
N PRO A 167 8.49 15.02 -13.70
CA PRO A 167 8.42 14.31 -12.43
C PRO A 167 9.20 14.98 -11.30
N ALA A 168 10.36 15.56 -11.60
CA ALA A 168 11.15 16.32 -10.63
C ALA A 168 10.40 17.52 -10.03
N LYS A 169 9.65 18.28 -10.86
CA LYS A 169 8.80 19.40 -10.39
C LYS A 169 7.62 18.93 -9.56
N ILE A 170 7.07 17.75 -9.87
CA ILE A 170 6.01 17.13 -9.07
C ILE A 170 6.56 16.77 -7.70
N LEU A 171 7.69 16.08 -7.63
CA LEU A 171 8.32 15.69 -6.36
C LEU A 171 8.69 16.92 -5.50
N GLU A 172 9.31 17.94 -6.11
CA GLU A 172 9.63 19.18 -5.42
C GLU A 172 8.39 19.83 -4.77
N TYR A 173 7.27 19.83 -5.50
CA TYR A 173 6.02 20.38 -5.00
C TYR A 173 5.41 19.52 -3.90
N LEU A 174 5.39 18.19 -4.05
CA LEU A 174 4.91 17.28 -3.00
C LEU A 174 5.71 17.44 -1.71
N ASN A 175 7.04 17.60 -1.78
CA ASN A 175 7.87 17.82 -0.60
C ASN A 175 7.50 19.11 0.13
N LYS A 176 7.22 20.19 -0.60
CA LYS A 176 6.75 21.47 -0.01
C LYS A 176 5.39 21.35 0.68
N LEU A 177 4.51 20.46 0.20
CA LEU A 177 3.17 20.28 0.77
C LEU A 177 3.16 19.44 2.06
N GLY A 178 4.21 18.64 2.30
CA GLY A 178 4.35 17.89 3.55
C GLY A 178 4.50 18.80 4.79
N GLU A 179 4.86 20.07 4.59
CA GLU A 179 5.21 21.02 5.65
C GLU A 179 4.04 21.89 6.14
N ALA A 180 2.89 21.92 5.45
CA ALA A 180 1.75 22.79 5.82
C ALA A 180 0.38 22.18 5.47
N PRO A 181 -0.69 22.53 6.23
CA PRO A 181 -2.07 22.22 5.82
C PRO A 181 -2.38 22.93 4.50
N ILE A 182 -2.72 22.16 3.46
CA ILE A 182 -2.85 22.70 2.11
C ILE A 182 -4.24 23.32 1.91
N GLU A 183 -4.28 24.60 1.52
CA GLU A 183 -5.41 25.08 0.71
C GLU A 183 -5.37 24.37 -0.65
N PHE A 184 -6.18 23.33 -0.80
CA PHE A 184 -6.09 22.40 -1.93
C PHE A 184 -6.18 23.14 -3.28
N PRO A 185 -5.08 23.28 -4.05
CA PRO A 185 -5.13 24.01 -5.31
C PRO A 185 -5.66 23.05 -6.38
N ILE A 186 -6.98 23.08 -6.56
CA ILE A 186 -7.77 22.22 -7.47
C ILE A 186 -7.26 22.27 -8.93
N HIS A 187 -6.48 23.28 -9.29
CA HIS A 187 -6.06 23.54 -10.67
C HIS A 187 -4.53 23.50 -10.87
N ASP A 188 -3.73 23.06 -9.89
CA ASP A 188 -2.29 22.92 -10.10
C ASP A 188 -1.98 21.70 -11.00
N PRO A 189 -1.36 21.89 -12.18
CA PRO A 189 -1.03 20.78 -13.08
C PRO A 189 -0.13 19.72 -12.43
N ARG A 190 0.75 20.09 -11.49
CA ARG A 190 1.62 19.16 -10.77
C ARG A 190 0.80 18.18 -9.93
N LEU A 191 -0.22 18.70 -9.25
CA LEU A 191 -1.13 17.89 -8.43
C LEU A 191 -2.11 17.11 -9.27
N ASN A 192 -2.54 17.64 -10.41
CA ASN A 192 -3.49 16.94 -11.27
C ASN A 192 -2.93 15.60 -11.81
N ALA A 193 -1.62 15.52 -12.09
CA ALA A 193 -0.99 14.26 -12.48
C ALA A 193 -1.04 13.21 -11.36
N VAL A 194 -0.73 13.62 -10.13
CA VAL A 194 -0.81 12.76 -8.93
C VAL A 194 -2.26 12.39 -8.62
N ASN A 195 -3.18 13.34 -8.72
CA ASN A 195 -4.62 13.15 -8.50
C ASN A 195 -5.21 12.13 -9.48
N LYS A 196 -4.76 12.11 -10.74
CA LYS A 196 -5.17 11.09 -11.71
C LYS A 196 -4.74 9.68 -11.27
N ALA A 197 -3.51 9.53 -10.77
CA ALA A 197 -3.02 8.25 -10.24
C ALA A 197 -3.82 7.81 -9.00
N ILE A 198 -4.01 8.69 -8.00
CA ILE A 198 -4.80 8.37 -6.80
C ILE A 198 -6.27 8.08 -7.15
N SER A 199 -6.87 8.87 -8.05
CA SER A 199 -8.27 8.66 -8.48
C SER A 199 -8.44 7.33 -9.22
N TRP A 200 -7.42 6.88 -9.95
CA TRP A 200 -7.40 5.55 -10.52
C TRP A 200 -7.37 4.48 -9.42
N GLY A 201 -6.50 4.59 -8.41
CA GLY A 201 -6.49 3.65 -7.29
C GLY A 201 -7.83 3.60 -6.54
N ILE A 202 -8.46 4.75 -6.29
CA ILE A 202 -9.83 4.81 -5.73
C ILE A 202 -10.82 4.04 -6.60
N LYS A 203 -10.70 4.12 -7.94
CA LYS A 203 -11.57 3.38 -8.87
C LYS A 203 -11.29 1.88 -8.81
N MET A 204 -10.02 1.48 -8.72
CA MET A 204 -9.60 0.08 -8.63
C MET A 204 -10.11 -0.58 -7.36
N GLU A 205 -9.96 0.11 -6.22
CA GLU A 205 -10.55 -0.33 -4.95
C GLU A 205 -12.06 -0.40 -5.02
N LYS A 206 -12.71 0.47 -5.80
CA LYS A 206 -14.18 0.44 -5.94
C LYS A 206 -14.70 -0.66 -6.86
N TRP A 207 -14.01 -1.01 -7.93
CA TRP A 207 -14.60 -1.82 -9.01
C TRP A 207 -14.03 -3.23 -9.12
N MET A 208 -12.72 -3.38 -8.98
CA MET A 208 -12.08 -4.67 -9.26
C MET A 208 -11.67 -5.41 -7.98
N TRP A 209 -11.35 -4.69 -6.89
CA TRP A 209 -10.68 -5.30 -5.74
C TRP A 209 -11.46 -5.19 -4.43
N GLY A 210 -11.99 -4.02 -4.08
CA GLY A 210 -12.86 -3.86 -2.92
C GLY A 210 -14.24 -4.48 -3.12
N HIS A 211 -15.13 -3.88 -3.92
CA HIS A 211 -16.53 -4.35 -4.02
C HIS A 211 -16.71 -5.74 -4.64
N ALA A 212 -15.90 -6.13 -5.62
CA ALA A 212 -16.08 -7.42 -6.30
C ALA A 212 -15.51 -8.58 -5.46
N VAL A 213 -14.42 -8.35 -4.71
CA VAL A 213 -13.62 -9.43 -4.12
C VAL A 213 -13.66 -9.44 -2.58
N SER A 214 -13.64 -8.30 -1.88
CA SER A 214 -13.58 -8.24 -0.40
C SER A 214 -14.77 -7.54 0.29
N ASP A 215 -15.58 -6.78 -0.47
CA ASP A 215 -16.59 -5.83 0.03
C ASP A 215 -16.06 -4.75 1.00
N THR A 216 -14.74 -4.52 1.00
CA THR A 216 -14.00 -3.57 1.86
C THR A 216 -13.30 -2.51 1.00
N PHE A 217 -13.22 -1.26 1.47
CA PHE A 217 -12.42 -0.20 0.86
C PHE A 217 -11.28 0.17 1.83
N SER A 218 -10.04 -0.17 1.49
CA SER A 218 -8.88 0.11 2.32
C SER A 218 -8.29 1.48 2.03
N TYR A 219 -8.16 2.30 3.08
CA TYR A 219 -7.41 3.55 3.00
C TYR A 219 -5.90 3.31 3.11
N ALA A 220 -5.50 2.21 3.74
CA ALA A 220 -4.10 1.80 3.86
C ALA A 220 -3.53 1.37 2.50
N ASP A 221 -4.31 0.70 1.66
CA ASP A 221 -3.91 0.38 0.28
C ASP A 221 -3.61 1.62 -0.55
N LEU A 222 -4.48 2.64 -0.47
CA LEU A 222 -4.28 3.89 -1.18
C LEU A 222 -3.07 4.67 -0.69
N GLU A 223 -2.77 4.60 0.61
CA GLU A 223 -1.54 5.15 1.16
C GLU A 223 -0.32 4.36 0.66
N ALA A 224 -0.35 3.04 0.74
CA ALA A 224 0.75 2.19 0.29
C ALA A 224 1.08 2.43 -1.18
N ASN A 225 0.07 2.47 -2.05
CA ASN A 225 0.22 2.83 -3.46
C ASN A 225 0.89 4.20 -3.64
N TYR A 226 0.49 5.19 -2.85
CA TYR A 226 1.03 6.55 -2.93
C TYR A 226 2.49 6.62 -2.45
N GLN A 227 2.83 5.93 -1.37
CA GLN A 227 4.22 5.87 -0.90
C GLN A 227 5.12 5.14 -1.90
N GLY A 228 4.59 4.12 -2.59
CA GLY A 228 5.27 3.48 -3.73
C GLY A 228 5.56 4.44 -4.88
N LEU A 229 4.60 5.33 -5.20
CA LEU A 229 4.81 6.42 -6.15
C LEU A 229 5.91 7.39 -5.68
N LEU A 230 5.98 7.71 -4.39
CA LEU A 230 7.04 8.57 -3.85
C LEU A 230 8.42 7.90 -3.92
N LEU A 231 8.51 6.59 -3.66
CA LEU A 231 9.73 5.82 -3.90
C LEU A 231 10.16 5.93 -5.37
N ALA A 232 9.22 5.71 -6.30
CA ALA A 232 9.45 5.81 -7.73
C ALA A 232 10.02 7.19 -8.14
N LEU A 233 9.42 8.26 -7.65
CA LEU A 233 9.87 9.63 -7.91
C LEU A 233 11.30 9.89 -7.38
N ASN A 234 11.68 9.30 -6.25
CA ASN A 234 13.00 9.48 -5.63
C ASN A 234 14.14 8.74 -6.35
N PHE A 235 13.86 7.81 -7.27
CA PHE A 235 14.91 7.16 -8.05
C PHE A 235 15.71 8.15 -8.89
N CYS A 236 15.03 9.11 -9.51
CA CYS A 236 15.61 10.10 -10.41
C CYS A 236 15.42 11.54 -9.94
N GLY A 237 14.54 11.78 -8.98
CA GLY A 237 14.13 13.10 -8.52
C GLY A 237 14.74 13.50 -7.17
N GLY A 238 14.63 14.79 -6.87
CA GLY A 238 15.10 15.38 -5.61
C GLY A 238 16.55 15.82 -5.67
N THR A 239 17.04 16.37 -4.56
CA THR A 239 18.43 16.86 -4.43
C THR A 239 19.43 15.73 -4.25
N ASN A 240 18.98 14.54 -3.86
CA ASN A 240 19.81 13.38 -3.60
C ASN A 240 19.15 12.11 -4.17
N PRO A 241 19.04 11.90 -5.49
CA PRO A 241 18.30 10.75 -6.05
C PRO A 241 18.99 9.39 -5.77
N TYR A 242 18.26 8.28 -5.85
CA TYR A 242 18.84 6.93 -5.69
C TYR A 242 19.74 6.51 -6.87
N MET A 243 19.52 7.05 -8.06
CA MET A 243 20.40 6.86 -9.21
C MET A 243 20.50 8.11 -10.08
N LYS A 244 21.55 8.16 -10.88
CA LYS A 244 21.79 9.21 -11.89
C LYS A 244 22.42 8.60 -13.13
N LYS A 245 22.27 9.28 -14.26
CA LYS A 245 22.96 8.92 -15.51
C LYS A 245 24.26 9.69 -15.62
N GLU A 246 25.39 8.98 -15.66
CA GLU A 246 26.74 9.55 -15.73
C GLU A 246 27.57 8.79 -16.76
N GLY A 247 28.32 9.51 -17.61
CA GLY A 247 29.16 8.86 -18.63
C GLY A 247 28.40 7.93 -19.57
N GLY A 248 27.10 8.18 -19.77
CA GLY A 248 26.22 7.34 -20.58
C GLY A 248 25.58 6.17 -19.84
N ILE A 249 26.03 5.80 -18.64
CA ILE A 249 25.49 4.67 -17.86
C ILE A 249 24.67 5.13 -16.64
N PHE A 250 23.88 4.25 -16.05
CA PHE A 250 23.17 4.51 -14.80
C PHE A 250 24.05 4.11 -13.60
N VAL A 251 24.18 5.01 -12.62
CA VAL A 251 24.99 4.81 -11.42
C VAL A 251 24.10 4.88 -10.19
N VAL A 252 24.11 3.82 -9.38
CA VAL A 252 23.45 3.79 -8.06
C VAL A 252 24.19 4.73 -7.11
N ASN A 253 23.45 5.57 -6.40
CA ASN A 253 23.98 6.48 -5.40
C ASN A 253 24.34 5.73 -4.12
N LYS A 254 25.63 5.46 -3.92
CA LYS A 254 26.12 4.73 -2.74
C LYS A 254 25.97 5.50 -1.42
N ASN A 255 25.70 6.82 -1.48
CA ASN A 255 25.44 7.64 -0.30
C ASN A 255 23.96 7.73 0.05
N ARG A 256 23.06 7.14 -0.74
CA ARG A 256 21.63 7.07 -0.45
C ARG A 256 21.11 5.68 -0.80
N LEU A 257 21.05 4.81 0.20
CA LEU A 257 20.39 3.52 0.09
C LEU A 257 18.89 3.67 0.28
N ILE A 258 18.11 2.78 -0.31
CA ILE A 258 16.67 2.69 -0.07
C ILE A 258 16.47 2.28 1.39
N ASP A 259 15.81 3.14 2.15
CA ASP A 259 15.31 2.83 3.49
C ASP A 259 13.79 2.92 3.47
N LEU A 260 13.13 1.77 3.58
CA LEU A 260 11.67 1.68 3.53
C LEU A 260 11.01 2.48 4.65
N ARG A 261 11.71 2.72 5.77
CA ARG A 261 11.19 3.56 6.87
C ARG A 261 10.94 5.02 6.45
N GLU A 262 11.52 5.48 5.33
CA GLU A 262 11.21 6.78 4.74
C GLU A 262 9.81 6.81 4.10
N TYR A 263 9.24 5.65 3.79
CA TYR A 263 7.99 5.50 3.03
C TYR A 263 6.88 4.79 3.82
N ILE A 264 7.24 3.96 4.80
CA ILE A 264 6.25 3.32 5.66
C ILE A 264 5.65 4.36 6.59
N SER A 265 4.33 4.50 6.50
CA SER A 265 3.53 5.47 7.24
C SER A 265 2.62 4.74 8.22
N PRO A 266 2.33 5.30 9.41
CA PRO A 266 1.28 4.76 10.29
C PRO A 266 -0.07 4.55 9.61
N LEU A 267 -0.32 5.23 8.48
CA LEU A 267 -1.51 5.05 7.66
C LEU A 267 -1.58 3.70 6.93
N PHE A 268 -0.53 2.86 6.98
CA PHE A 268 -0.54 1.48 6.49
C PHE A 268 -1.25 0.54 7.48
N ASP A 269 -1.37 0.95 8.74
CA ASP A 269 -2.06 0.18 9.77
C ASP A 269 -3.55 0.45 9.71
N GLU A 270 -4.35 -0.49 9.23
CA GLU A 270 -5.81 -0.41 9.14
C GLU A 270 -6.50 -0.38 10.50
N THR A 271 -5.81 -0.67 11.61
CA THR A 271 -6.36 -0.42 12.94
C THR A 271 -6.26 1.07 13.32
N TYR A 272 -5.29 1.79 12.75
CA TYR A 272 -5.08 3.25 12.93
C TYR A 272 -5.69 4.09 11.79
N ASN A 273 -5.75 3.54 10.58
CA ASN A 273 -6.36 4.12 9.37
C ASN A 273 -7.51 3.22 8.86
N PRO A 274 -8.66 3.18 9.57
CA PRO A 274 -9.66 2.15 9.37
C PRO A 274 -10.25 2.14 7.97
N SER A 275 -10.31 0.93 7.42
CA SER A 275 -11.04 0.56 6.21
C SER A 275 -12.53 0.90 6.35
N HIS A 276 -13.17 1.14 5.20
CA HIS A 276 -14.61 1.28 5.15
C HIS A 276 -15.25 -0.06 4.74
N TYR A 277 -16.17 -0.54 5.56
CA TYR A 277 -16.87 -1.80 5.30
C TYR A 277 -18.29 -1.54 4.82
N GLN A 278 -18.73 -2.29 3.81
CA GLN A 278 -20.13 -2.32 3.45
C GLN A 278 -21.00 -2.79 4.62
N LYS A 279 -22.22 -2.26 4.72
CA LYS A 279 -23.15 -2.53 5.83
C LYS A 279 -23.33 -4.03 6.14
N LYS A 280 -23.33 -4.91 5.13
CA LYS A 280 -23.44 -6.36 5.33
C LYS A 280 -22.22 -6.93 6.04
N ILE A 281 -21.02 -6.65 5.53
CA ILE A 281 -19.76 -7.08 6.14
C ILE A 281 -19.59 -6.47 7.53
N TYR A 282 -19.86 -5.16 7.66
CA TYR A 282 -19.75 -4.47 8.94
C TYR A 282 -20.63 -5.12 10.03
N ARG A 283 -21.87 -5.51 9.69
CA ARG A 283 -22.74 -6.24 10.63
C ARG A 283 -22.16 -7.58 11.09
N THR A 284 -21.42 -8.26 10.21
CA THR A 284 -20.75 -9.54 10.51
C THR A 284 -19.52 -9.34 11.38
N ILE A 285 -18.67 -8.35 11.09
CA ILE A 285 -17.41 -8.16 11.81
C ILE A 285 -17.57 -7.35 13.11
N LYS A 286 -18.61 -6.50 13.22
CA LYS A 286 -18.81 -5.61 14.39
C LYS A 286 -18.83 -6.35 15.73
N PRO A 287 -19.52 -7.49 15.88
CA PRO A 287 -19.47 -8.27 17.11
C PRO A 287 -18.06 -8.76 17.47
N TYR A 288 -17.18 -8.92 16.48
CA TYR A 288 -15.81 -9.41 16.67
C TYR A 288 -14.81 -8.29 16.88
N LEU A 289 -15.04 -7.12 16.29
CA LEU A 289 -14.32 -5.90 16.64
C LEU A 289 -14.45 -5.59 18.15
N ARG A 290 -15.63 -5.86 18.73
CA ARG A 290 -15.90 -5.72 20.16
C ARG A 290 -15.00 -6.56 21.07
N ASP A 291 -14.53 -7.72 20.58
CA ASP A 291 -13.61 -8.58 21.33
C ASP A 291 -12.24 -7.90 21.56
N TYR A 292 -11.93 -6.87 20.78
CA TYR A 292 -10.67 -6.12 20.85
C TYR A 292 -10.78 -4.82 21.67
N CYS A 293 -11.93 -4.50 22.27
CA CYS A 293 -12.12 -3.24 22.98
C CYS A 293 -11.25 -3.11 24.25
N ASP A 294 -11.11 -4.17 25.03
CA ASP A 294 -10.22 -4.16 26.20
C ASP A 294 -8.76 -4.01 25.77
N LEU A 295 -8.36 -4.72 24.70
CA LEU A 295 -7.01 -4.65 24.16
C LEU A 295 -6.71 -3.27 23.56
N ARG A 296 -7.69 -2.62 22.96
CA ARG A 296 -7.57 -1.23 22.49
C ARG A 296 -7.28 -0.25 23.63
N GLU A 297 -7.73 -0.55 24.84
CA GLU A 297 -7.49 0.28 26.03
C GLU A 297 -6.24 -0.12 26.82
N SER A 298 -5.54 -1.18 26.41
CA SER A 298 -4.26 -1.59 26.97
C SER A 298 -3.17 -0.53 26.79
N ASP A 299 -2.18 -0.54 27.69
CA ASP A 299 -1.05 0.39 27.64
C ASP A 299 -0.20 0.17 26.38
N GLU A 300 -0.10 -1.07 25.90
CA GLU A 300 0.64 -1.44 24.70
C GLU A 300 0.04 -0.79 23.45
N VAL A 301 -1.28 -0.94 23.22
CA VAL A 301 -1.95 -0.38 22.03
C VAL A 301 -2.05 1.15 22.12
N LYS A 302 -2.30 1.71 23.31
CA LYS A 302 -2.25 3.16 23.52
C LYS A 302 -0.88 3.75 23.21
N SER A 303 0.18 3.08 23.65
CA SER A 303 1.56 3.50 23.38
C SER A 303 1.90 3.40 21.90
N LEU A 304 1.45 2.35 21.22
CA LEU A 304 1.58 2.20 19.77
C LEU A 304 0.95 3.40 19.03
N PHE A 305 -0.30 3.73 19.34
CA PHE A 305 -1.02 4.83 18.68
C PHE A 305 -0.44 6.20 19.04
N ALA A 306 0.00 6.39 20.28
CA ALA A 306 0.72 7.62 20.67
C ALA A 306 2.04 7.77 19.90
N ASN A 307 2.74 6.68 19.60
CA ASN A 307 3.92 6.71 18.75
C ASN A 307 3.55 6.99 17.29
N TYR A 308 2.48 6.39 16.76
CA TYR A 308 1.97 6.72 15.43
C TYR A 308 1.62 8.20 15.29
N ASP A 309 0.97 8.79 16.29
CA ASP A 309 0.65 10.23 16.28
C ASP A 309 1.93 11.08 16.21
N LYS A 310 2.98 10.72 16.97
CA LYS A 310 4.30 11.40 16.89
C LYS A 310 4.93 11.26 15.51
N LEU A 311 4.87 10.06 14.92
CA LEU A 311 5.40 9.80 13.57
C LEU A 311 4.65 10.63 12.54
N MET A 312 3.32 10.67 12.59
CA MET A 312 2.48 11.48 11.69
C MET A 312 2.79 12.98 11.80
N ILE A 313 3.10 13.48 12.99
CA ILE A 313 3.54 14.87 13.19
C ILE A 313 4.92 15.10 12.56
N LYS A 314 5.85 14.16 12.73
CA LYS A 314 7.23 14.27 12.23
C LYS A 314 7.32 14.13 10.70
N SER A 315 6.58 13.20 10.10
CA SER A 315 6.61 12.92 8.66
C SER A 315 5.84 13.94 7.82
N GLY A 316 5.05 14.80 8.47
CA GLY A 316 4.09 15.65 7.79
C GLY A 316 2.86 14.89 7.29
N HIS A 317 1.96 15.61 6.63
CA HIS A 317 0.70 15.04 6.16
C HIS A 317 0.84 14.35 4.79
N SER A 318 0.45 13.08 4.67
CA SER A 318 0.35 12.39 3.38
C SER A 318 -0.61 13.13 2.42
N TYR A 319 -0.11 13.50 1.24
CA TYR A 319 -0.95 14.13 0.20
C TYR A 319 -2.10 13.22 -0.25
N SER A 320 -1.90 11.91 -0.30
CA SER A 320 -2.98 10.95 -0.63
C SER A 320 -4.13 11.07 0.36
N ARG A 321 -3.83 11.09 1.66
CA ARG A 321 -4.83 11.30 2.70
C ARG A 321 -5.53 12.65 2.56
N GLN A 322 -4.77 13.72 2.32
CA GLN A 322 -5.34 15.06 2.16
C GLN A 322 -6.26 15.14 0.93
N TYR A 323 -5.89 14.52 -0.18
CA TYR A 323 -6.72 14.47 -1.39
C TYR A 323 -8.03 13.70 -1.16
N LEU A 324 -7.98 12.57 -0.44
CA LEU A 324 -9.18 11.82 -0.07
C LEU A 324 -10.13 12.65 0.81
N GLU A 325 -9.56 13.40 1.76
CA GLU A 325 -10.33 14.31 2.62
C GLU A 325 -10.94 15.47 1.83
N PHE A 326 -10.19 16.06 0.90
CA PHE A 326 -10.70 17.07 -0.03
C PHE A 326 -11.86 16.56 -0.89
N LEU A 327 -11.71 15.35 -1.46
CA LEU A 327 -12.79 14.73 -2.24
C LEU A 327 -14.03 14.49 -1.39
N ARG A 328 -13.86 14.16 -0.11
CA ARG A 328 -14.94 14.00 0.87
C ARG A 328 -15.62 15.33 1.22
N THR A 329 -14.91 16.43 1.38
CA THR A 329 -15.53 17.69 1.82
C THR A 329 -16.23 18.43 0.67
N THR A 330 -15.72 18.32 -0.56
CA THR A 330 -16.18 19.14 -1.69
C THR A 330 -17.30 18.54 -2.54
N LYS A 331 -17.73 17.30 -2.29
CA LYS A 331 -18.72 16.55 -3.13
C LYS A 331 -18.35 16.46 -4.63
N LYS A 332 -17.13 16.86 -5.02
CA LYS A 332 -16.64 16.93 -6.41
C LYS A 332 -16.08 15.61 -6.96
N SER A 333 -16.35 14.47 -6.31
CA SER A 333 -16.03 13.17 -6.91
C SER A 333 -16.69 13.08 -8.30
N PRO A 334 -15.96 12.76 -9.40
CA PRO A 334 -16.48 12.65 -10.78
C PRO A 334 -17.56 11.58 -11.02
N SER A 335 -18.19 11.12 -9.96
CA SER A 335 -19.13 10.02 -9.97
C SER A 335 -20.32 10.26 -9.02
N SER A 336 -20.32 11.35 -8.24
CA SER A 336 -21.33 12.07 -7.42
C SER A 336 -22.74 11.53 -7.04
N LYS A 337 -23.12 10.27 -7.28
CA LYS A 337 -24.32 9.66 -6.66
C LYS A 337 -23.94 8.39 -5.91
N LYS A 338 -23.76 8.54 -4.58
CA LYS A 338 -23.43 7.52 -3.54
C LYS A 338 -21.94 7.15 -3.41
N TYR A 339 -21.18 7.86 -2.58
CA TYR A 339 -19.79 7.50 -2.26
C TYR A 339 -19.50 7.46 -0.77
N TYR A 340 -18.78 6.40 -0.38
CA TYR A 340 -18.27 6.11 0.97
C TYR A 340 -17.33 7.15 1.55
N LEU A 341 -16.69 7.97 0.70
CA LEU A 341 -15.90 9.11 1.16
C LEU A 341 -16.76 10.12 1.92
N HIS A 342 -18.04 10.27 1.58
CA HIS A 342 -18.97 11.20 2.22
C HIS A 342 -19.76 10.59 3.38
N ASP A 343 -19.47 9.37 3.82
CA ASP A 343 -20.28 8.69 4.82
C ASP A 343 -19.80 9.03 6.25
N PRO A 344 -20.57 9.77 7.06
CA PRO A 344 -20.32 9.89 8.50
C PRO A 344 -20.34 8.53 9.23
N ALA A 345 -20.74 7.44 8.57
CA ALA A 345 -20.55 6.08 9.08
C ALA A 345 -19.08 5.64 9.16
N ARG A 346 -18.10 6.26 8.45
CA ARG A 346 -16.68 5.93 8.66
C ARG A 346 -16.28 6.12 10.13
N ALA A 347 -16.69 7.24 10.74
CA ALA A 347 -16.47 7.48 12.16
C ALA A 347 -17.10 6.35 13.00
N ARG A 348 -18.35 5.98 12.71
CA ARG A 348 -19.09 4.90 13.41
C ARG A 348 -18.52 3.49 13.22
N GLN A 349 -17.70 3.26 12.21
CA GLN A 349 -17.03 1.98 11.95
C GLN A 349 -15.63 1.91 12.57
N THR A 350 -15.11 3.00 13.14
CA THR A 350 -13.84 2.96 13.89
C THR A 350 -13.99 2.19 15.20
N MET A 351 -12.89 1.60 15.67
CA MET A 351 -12.88 0.87 16.93
C MET A 351 -13.37 1.75 18.11
N ASN A 352 -13.00 3.04 18.14
CA ASN A 352 -13.46 3.98 19.15
C ASN A 352 -14.99 4.03 19.25
N PHE A 353 -15.70 4.07 18.13
CA PHE A 353 -17.16 4.05 18.14
C PHE A 353 -17.73 2.68 18.49
N VAL A 354 -17.10 1.59 18.03
CA VAL A 354 -17.55 0.23 18.35
C VAL A 354 -17.49 -0.05 19.86
N CYS A 355 -16.45 0.43 20.54
CA CYS A 355 -16.24 0.24 21.98
C CYS A 355 -17.10 1.16 22.85
N ILE A 356 -17.46 2.36 22.37
CA ILE A 356 -18.40 3.25 23.08
C ILE A 356 -19.84 2.72 23.00
N GLU A 357 -20.20 1.95 21.96
CA GLU A 357 -21.53 1.34 21.79
C GLU A 357 -21.68 -0.05 22.47
N GLN A 358 -20.72 -0.48 23.30
CA GLN A 358 -20.89 -1.62 24.22
C GLN A 358 -21.60 -1.14 25.49
#